data_AF-A0A1D2V904-F1
#
_entry.id   AF-A0A1D2V904-F1
#
_cell.length_a   1.000
_cell.length_b   1.000
_cell.length_c   1.000
_cell.angle_alpha   90.00
_cell.angle_beta   90.00
_cell.angle_gamma   90.00
#
_symmetry.space_group_name_H-M   'P 1'
#
loop_
_entity.id
_entity.type
_entity.pdbx_description
1 polymer ?
#
loop_
_entity_poly.entity_id
_entity_poly.type
_entity_poly.pdbx_seq_one_letter_code
_entity_poly.pdbx_strand_id
1 'polypeptide(L)' 'LNIPFQLQNQASIALKTLSVDPILRPDDAKVSYLISYISNCHYLHIDLYAISDRVLRVLANNIIASLKTIVECFDEF' A
#
# COMPACT_ATOMS: atom_id res chain seq x y z
N LEU A 1 5.29 -1.03 5.90
CA LEU A 1 4.55 0.24 6.11
C LEU A 1 3.19 -0.09 6.70
N ASN A 2 2.68 0.69 7.66
CA ASN A 2 1.38 0.47 8.29
C ASN A 2 0.54 1.74 8.17
N ILE A 3 -0.57 1.70 7.43
CA ILE A 3 -1.41 2.86 7.15
C ILE A 3 -2.76 2.69 7.85
N PRO A 4 -3.10 3.55 8.83
CA PRO A 4 -4.40 3.50 9.48
C PRO A 4 -5.49 4.09 8.58
N PHE A 5 -6.67 3.49 8.62
CA PHE A 5 -7.90 3.97 8.00
C PHE A 5 -9.01 4.04 9.04
N GLN A 6 -9.90 5.02 8.87
CA GLN A 6 -11.04 5.22 9.77
C GLN A 6 -12.07 4.11 9.60
N LEU A 7 -12.28 3.64 8.36
CA LEU A 7 -13.29 2.64 8.03
C LEU A 7 -12.68 1.42 7.32
N GLN A 8 -13.29 0.25 7.55
CA GLN A 8 -12.87 -1.01 6.92
C GLN A 8 -12.93 -0.94 5.39
N ASN A 9 -13.97 -0.30 4.86
CA ASN A 9 -14.16 -0.17 3.41
C ASN A 9 -13.03 0.66 2.77
N GLN A 10 -12.55 1.73 3.40
CA GLN A 10 -11.43 2.53 2.92
C GLN A 10 -10.15 1.68 2.84
N ALA A 11 -9.83 0.91 3.89
CA ALA A 11 -8.69 -0.01 3.89
C ALA A 11 -8.82 -1.07 2.78
N SER A 12 -10.04 -1.60 2.57
CA SER A 12 -10.33 -2.60 1.53
C SER A 12 -10.18 -2.01 0.11
N ILE A 13 -10.68 -0.81 -0.11
CA ILE A 13 -10.56 -0.10 -1.40
C ILE A 13 -9.08 0.20 -1.67
N ALA A 14 -8.34 0.75 -0.70
CA ALA A 14 -6.92 1.05 -0.86
C ALA A 14 -6.11 -0.20 -1.22
N LEU A 15 -6.33 -1.33 -0.53
CA LEU A 15 -5.69 -2.60 -0.87
C LEU A 15 -5.99 -3.02 -2.31
N LYS A 16 -7.27 -3.00 -2.72
CA LYS A 16 -7.68 -3.42 -4.06
C LYS A 16 -7.03 -2.56 -5.12
N THR A 17 -7.02 -1.23 -4.95
CA THR A 17 -6.41 -0.30 -5.89
C THR A 17 -4.90 -0.53 -6.02
N LEU A 18 -4.19 -0.70 -4.89
CA LEU A 18 -2.74 -0.95 -4.89
C LEU A 18 -2.33 -2.32 -5.44
N SER A 19 -3.25 -3.30 -5.40
CA SER A 19 -2.97 -4.67 -5.85
C SER A 19 -3.06 -4.86 -7.38
N VAL A 20 -3.61 -3.88 -8.10
CA VAL A 20 -3.78 -3.96 -9.56
C VAL A 20 -2.44 -3.80 -10.31
N ASP A 21 -1.40 -3.26 -9.66
CA ASP A 21 -0.10 -3.00 -10.29
C ASP A 21 1.02 -3.91 -9.78
N PRO A 22 1.50 -4.84 -10.63
CA PRO A 22 2.87 -5.27 -10.56
C PRO A 22 3.58 -5.09 -11.91
N ILE A 23 4.08 -3.88 -12.20
CA ILE A 23 5.09 -3.65 -13.27
C ILE A 23 6.50 -3.92 -12.71
N LEU A 24 6.66 -4.97 -11.92
CA LEU A 24 7.94 -5.32 -11.33
C LEU A 24 8.22 -6.78 -11.62
N ARG A 25 9.42 -7.05 -12.14
CA ARG A 25 9.86 -8.43 -12.35
C ARG A 25 9.87 -9.11 -10.97
N PRO A 26 9.23 -10.28 -10.81
CA PRO A 26 9.13 -10.96 -9.52
C PRO A 26 10.49 -11.21 -8.85
N ASP A 27 11.55 -11.32 -9.66
CA ASP A 27 12.92 -11.55 -9.21
C ASP A 27 13.59 -10.30 -8.61
N ASP A 28 13.14 -9.10 -8.99
CA ASP A 28 13.73 -7.83 -8.57
C ASP A 28 13.06 -7.26 -7.30
N ALA A 29 11.75 -7.50 -7.14
CA ALA A 29 10.97 -6.99 -6.03
C ALA A 29 9.67 -7.77 -5.76
N LYS A 30 9.21 -7.71 -4.51
CA LYS A 30 7.94 -8.29 -4.06
C LYS A 30 7.23 -7.32 -3.13
N VAL A 31 5.91 -7.24 -3.29
CA VAL A 31 5.01 -6.50 -2.40
C VAL A 31 3.94 -7.43 -1.89
N SER A 32 3.63 -7.37 -0.60
CA SER A 32 2.46 -8.03 -0.02
C SER A 32 1.62 -7.07 0.79
N TYR A 33 0.31 -7.23 0.69
CA TYR A 33 -0.69 -6.40 1.35
C TYR A 33 -1.51 -7.24 2.31
N LEU A 34 -1.80 -6.72 3.49
CA LEU A 34 -2.68 -7.35 4.48
C LEU A 34 -3.52 -6.28 5.18
N ILE A 35 -4.79 -6.57 5.43
CA ILE A 35 -5.62 -5.73 6.29
C ILE A 35 -5.69 -6.37 7.67
N SER A 36 -5.49 -5.57 8.71
CA SER A 36 -5.73 -5.98 10.09
C SER A 36 -6.65 -4.98 10.80
N TYR A 37 -7.16 -5.38 11.96
CA TYR A 37 -7.93 -4.52 12.84
C TYR A 37 -7.31 -4.58 14.23
N ILE A 38 -6.76 -3.45 14.69
CA ILE A 38 -6.01 -3.33 15.95
C ILE A 38 -6.50 -2.07 16.65
N SER A 39 -6.83 -2.18 17.94
CA SER A 39 -7.19 -1.02 18.79
C SER A 39 -8.27 -0.11 18.18
N ASN A 40 -9.36 -0.72 17.67
CA ASN A 40 -10.46 -0.02 17.01
C ASN A 40 -10.10 0.78 15.74
N CYS A 41 -9.03 0.41 15.04
CA CYS A 41 -8.62 1.01 13.78
C CYS A 41 -8.28 -0.06 12.75
N HIS A 42 -8.60 0.20 11.48
CA HIS A 42 -8.26 -0.68 10.36
C HIS A 42 -6.90 -0.28 9.80
N TYR A 43 -5.99 -1.25 9.66
CA TYR A 43 -4.65 -1.01 9.12
C TYR A 43 -4.47 -1.71 7.79
N LEU A 44 -3.89 -1.00 6.82
CA LEU A 44 -3.28 -1.60 5.65
C LEU A 44 -1.78 -1.79 5.92
N HIS A 45 -1.37 -3.04 6.03
CA HIS A 45 0.02 -3.45 6.10
C HIS A 45 0.56 -3.66 4.69
N ILE A 46 1.75 -3.11 4.44
CA ILE A 46 2.45 -3.23 3.17
C ILE A 46 3.89 -3.66 3.46
N ASP A 47 4.21 -4.89 3.09
CA ASP A 47 5.57 -5.41 3.18
C ASP A 47 6.24 -5.32 1.82
N LEU A 48 7.44 -4.75 1.82
CA LEU A 48 8.23 -4.48 0.63
C LEU A 48 9.54 -5.26 0.72
N TYR A 49 9.84 -6.00 -0.34
CA TYR A 49 11.11 -6.67 -0.53
C TYR A 49 11.69 -6.30 -1.89
N ALA A 50 13.00 -6.13 -1.95
CA ALA A 50 13.71 -5.85 -3.19
C ALA A 50 15.16 -6.33 -3.11
N ILE A 51 15.76 -6.57 -4.27
CA ILE A 51 17.16 -7.04 -4.38
C ILE A 51 18.21 -5.98 -4.04
N SER A 52 17.83 -4.70 -3.97
CA SER A 52 18.72 -3.62 -3.60
C SER A 52 17.96 -2.44 -3.00
N ASP A 53 18.67 -1.64 -2.18
CA ASP A 53 18.13 -0.42 -1.58
C ASP A 53 17.62 0.58 -2.62
N ARG A 54 18.27 0.62 -3.80
CA ARG A 54 17.84 1.46 -4.92
C ARG A 54 16.46 1.05 -5.40
N VAL A 55 16.22 -0.25 -5.60
CA VAL A 55 14.93 -0.78 -6.05
C VAL A 55 13.88 -0.60 -4.96
N LEU A 56 14.23 -0.89 -3.69
CA LEU A 56 13.34 -0.70 -2.54
C LEU A 56 12.86 0.76 -2.44
N ARG A 57 13.75 1.73 -2.63
CA ARG A 57 13.42 3.15 -2.57
C ARG A 57 12.45 3.56 -3.69
N VAL A 58 12.70 3.11 -4.92
CA VAL A 58 11.80 3.39 -6.06
C VAL A 58 10.43 2.79 -5.80
N LEU A 59 10.39 1.54 -5.34
CA LEU A 59 9.16 0.83 -5.00
C LEU A 59 8.35 1.54 -3.91
N ALA A 60 8.99 1.85 -2.79
CA ALA A 60 8.34 2.52 -1.67
C ALA A 60 7.79 3.89 -2.08
N ASN A 61 8.55 4.66 -2.87
CA ASN A 61 8.10 5.98 -3.35
C ASN A 61 6.87 5.88 -4.25
N ASN A 62 6.83 4.91 -5.17
CA ASN A 62 5.69 4.71 -6.05
C ASN A 62 4.43 4.34 -5.24
N ILE A 63 4.56 3.42 -4.29
CA ILE A 63 3.42 3.01 -3.44
C ILE A 63 2.93 4.18 -2.58
N ILE A 64 3.83 4.97 -2.01
CA ILE A 64 3.46 6.15 -1.22
C ILE A 64 2.77 7.21 -2.07
N ALA A 65 3.21 7.42 -3.32
CA ALA A 65 2.56 8.34 -4.23
C ALA A 65 1.12 7.88 -4.56
N SER A 66 0.93 6.60 -4.90
CA SER A 66 -0.41 6.04 -5.15
C SER A 66 -1.31 6.12 -3.91
N LEU A 67 -0.77 5.83 -2.73
CA LEU A 67 -1.50 5.97 -1.46
C LEU A 67 -1.99 7.40 -1.22
N LYS A 68 -1.17 8.41 -1.50
CA LYS A 68 -1.59 9.81 -1.37
C LYS A 68 -2.78 10.11 -2.25
N THR A 69 -2.73 9.74 -3.53
CA THR A 69 -3.84 9.93 -4.46
C THR A 69 -5.11 9.23 -3.99
N ILE A 70 -5.01 8.00 -3.46
CA ILE A 70 -6.18 7.29 -2.91
C ILE A 70 -6.79 8.04 -1.72
N VAL A 71 -5.96 8.54 -0.81
CA VAL A 71 -6.42 9.28 0.37
C VAL A 71 -7.02 10.63 -0.03
N GLU A 72 -6.38 11.36 -0.94
CA GLU A 72 -6.91 12.60 -1.51
C GLU A 72 -8.29 12.38 -2.13
N CYS A 73 -8.49 11.27 -2.86
CA CYS A 73 -9.81 10.91 -3.37
C CYS A 73 -10.83 10.60 -2.27
N PHE A 74 -10.44 9.99 -1.14
CA PHE A 74 -11.37 9.77 -0.02
C PHE A 74 -11.74 11.06 0.72
N ASP A 75 -10.86 12.07 0.69
CA ASP A 75 -11.16 13.36 1.28
C ASP A 75 -12.06 14.22 0.36
N GLU A 76 -11.96 14.04 -0.95
CA GLU A 76 -12.78 14.77 -1.95
C GLU A 76 -14.18 14.17 -2.19
N PHE A 77 -14.36 12.85 -2.02
CA PHE A 77 -15.59 12.10 -2.38
C PHE A 77 -16.16 11.28 -1.22
#